data_AF-A0A9E5NFM8-F1
#
_entry.id   AF-A0A9E5NFM8-F1
#
_cell.length_a   1.000
_cell.length_b   1.000
_cell.length_c   1.000
_cell.angle_alpha   90.00
_cell.angle_beta   90.00
_cell.angle_gamma   90.00
#
_symmetry.space_group_name_H-M   'P 1'
#
loop_
_entity.id
_entity.type
_entity.pdbx_description
1 polymer ?
#
loop_
_entity_poly.entity_id
_entity_poly.type
_entity_poly.pdbx_seq_one_letter_code
_entity_poly.pdbx_strand_id
1 'polypeptide(L)'
;AVGGALFSFLLVKYLDPIQIAVGLGAVNLMAGYWAFGLPSLREASEERVRWRRSVLLLCAVLLAAVAVPLGALLNQATLSWQWGEVLFSQDSIYGRLTITGRDSQRVFFENGLLMFETQGTFPEEVAHFPLLEHPEPKTVLLIGGGVSGTLREILKHPVQDVQYVELDPLLIQAAMVHLPAEDRVPFEDPRATIAYEDGRLYVTKTDKRFDVVIADLPEPSTGQLNRFYTEEFFREVRAILKDGGIFSLGLPSAENYLSPEMRYRNGGVYHSLRSVFPSVVVLPGEHNFFLASNRPLSSDHLLLADRLTERGIETRWVNAAYLDYIFTTDRFALTISGLEDIGPIRLNRDLQPICYYYDMALWLSRFYSNLRGLYYTASLLNVWWLAAPLLILAIIVRRFRGAVIPTVIGLTGFTEMTISMVVLLGFQALRGYVYHEVALITAAFMVGTASGGAIMNRLASRSLGQKRIGHRAVFMSLQGAIFVYALSLPILLPTSKVLPFPDLLFPLLALTAGFLGGMEFPLAVQLTEGRVSRIAGLIYGTDLAGACFGALLSSTLLIPILGIPQTCVALALLAAVGLVLLLM
;
A
#
# COMPACT_ATOMS: atom_id res chain seq x y z
N ALA A 1 -21.86 0.23 -1.78
CA ALA A 1 -21.69 1.68 -1.99
C ALA A 1 -22.03 2.50 -0.74
N VAL A 2 -23.30 2.76 -0.41
CA VAL A 2 -23.70 3.58 0.75
C VAL A 2 -23.11 3.09 2.08
N GLY A 3 -23.13 1.77 2.33
CA GLY A 3 -22.52 1.21 3.54
C GLY A 3 -21.01 1.43 3.64
N GLY A 4 -20.28 1.39 2.52
CA GLY A 4 -18.83 1.66 2.49
C GLY A 4 -18.52 3.13 2.77
N ALA A 5 -19.29 4.05 2.18
CA ALA A 5 -19.15 5.48 2.47
C ALA A 5 -19.49 5.82 3.93
N LEU A 6 -20.58 5.26 4.48
CA LEU A 6 -20.91 5.43 5.90
C LEU A 6 -19.81 4.88 6.81
N PHE A 7 -19.28 3.71 6.49
CA PHE A 7 -18.20 3.11 7.26
C PHE A 7 -16.97 4.01 7.30
N SER A 8 -16.45 4.43 6.15
CA SER A 8 -15.17 5.14 6.06
C SER A 8 -15.20 6.59 6.49
N PHE A 9 -16.30 7.32 6.25
CA PHE A 9 -16.36 8.75 6.55
C PHE A 9 -16.98 9.05 7.91
N LEU A 10 -17.79 8.13 8.45
CA LEU A 10 -18.56 8.36 9.67
C LEU A 10 -18.21 7.34 10.76
N LEU A 11 -18.41 6.04 10.50
CA LEU A 11 -18.36 5.04 11.57
C LEU A 11 -16.95 4.89 12.17
N VAL A 12 -15.92 4.76 11.32
CA VAL A 12 -14.52 4.57 11.77
C VAL A 12 -13.99 5.76 12.58
N LYS A 13 -14.54 6.96 12.39
CA LYS A 13 -14.08 8.16 13.11
C LYS A 13 -14.59 8.23 14.56
N TYR A 14 -15.76 7.64 14.83
CA TYR A 14 -16.45 7.83 16.11
C TYR A 14 -16.68 6.54 16.89
N LEU A 15 -16.52 5.38 16.26
CA LEU A 15 -16.82 4.08 16.84
C LEU A 15 -15.65 3.12 16.69
N ASP A 16 -15.39 2.34 17.73
CA ASP A 16 -14.40 1.27 17.71
C ASP A 16 -14.84 0.12 16.77
N PRO A 17 -13.89 -0.69 16.24
CA PRO A 17 -14.20 -1.81 15.34
C PRO A 17 -15.27 -2.78 15.89
N ILE A 18 -15.26 -3.03 17.20
CA ILE A 18 -16.24 -3.90 17.87
C ILE A 18 -17.63 -3.24 17.90
N GLN A 19 -17.69 -1.94 18.21
CA GLN A 19 -18.95 -1.19 18.21
C GLN A 19 -19.56 -1.16 16.81
N ILE A 20 -18.73 -0.99 15.77
CA ILE A 20 -19.17 -1.06 14.37
C ILE A 20 -19.70 -2.45 14.03
N ALA A 21 -18.98 -3.52 14.37
CA ALA A 21 -19.39 -4.89 14.09
C ALA A 21 -20.73 -5.24 14.76
N VAL A 22 -20.89 -4.87 16.04
CA VAL A 22 -22.16 -5.07 16.77
C VAL A 22 -23.27 -4.20 16.14
N GLY A 23 -22.99 -2.94 15.79
CA GLY A 23 -23.94 -2.07 15.10
C GLY A 23 -24.42 -2.65 13.76
N LEU A 24 -23.52 -3.21 12.95
CA LEU A 24 -23.87 -3.90 11.71
C LEU A 24 -24.72 -5.16 11.96
N GLY A 25 -24.43 -5.89 13.05
CA GLY A 25 -25.29 -6.97 13.53
C GLY A 25 -26.72 -6.51 13.78
N ALA A 26 -26.89 -5.37 14.46
CA ALA A 26 -28.22 -4.78 14.72
C ALA A 26 -28.93 -4.36 13.42
N VAL A 27 -28.21 -3.76 12.46
CA VAL A 27 -28.75 -3.41 11.13
C VAL A 27 -29.21 -4.66 10.36
N ASN A 28 -28.44 -5.75 10.41
CA ASN A 28 -28.83 -7.01 9.76
C ASN A 28 -30.07 -7.64 10.42
N LEU A 29 -30.18 -7.57 11.75
CA LEU A 29 -31.38 -8.00 12.48
C LEU A 29 -32.60 -7.16 12.10
N MET A 30 -32.42 -5.84 11.92
CA MET A 30 -33.47 -4.97 11.39
C MET A 30 -33.86 -5.34 9.96
N ALA A 31 -32.90 -5.63 9.08
CA ALA A 31 -33.21 -6.10 7.72
C ALA A 31 -34.03 -7.41 7.75
N GLY A 32 -33.69 -8.33 8.66
CA GLY A 32 -34.49 -9.53 8.93
C GLY A 32 -35.91 -9.19 9.39
N TYR A 33 -36.06 -8.26 10.33
CA TYR A 33 -37.37 -7.77 10.80
C TYR A 33 -38.26 -7.26 9.65
N TRP A 34 -37.67 -6.52 8.71
CA TRP A 34 -38.36 -6.01 7.52
C TRP A 34 -38.69 -7.13 6.52
N ALA A 35 -37.75 -8.04 6.27
CA ALA A 35 -37.93 -9.16 5.35
C ALA A 35 -39.09 -10.08 5.77
N PHE A 36 -39.21 -10.41 7.06
CA PHE A 36 -40.35 -11.18 7.58
C PHE A 36 -41.69 -10.41 7.52
N GLY A 37 -41.66 -9.10 7.26
CA GLY A 37 -42.86 -8.30 7.01
C GLY A 37 -43.39 -8.41 5.57
N LEU A 38 -42.61 -8.96 4.63
CA LEU A 38 -43.00 -9.03 3.22
C LEU A 38 -44.09 -10.09 2.98
N PRO A 39 -45.17 -9.75 2.22
CA PRO A 39 -46.26 -10.69 1.94
C PRO A 39 -45.82 -11.98 1.24
N SER A 40 -44.75 -11.89 0.42
CA SER A 40 -44.21 -12.98 -0.39
C SER A 40 -43.48 -14.08 0.40
N LEU A 41 -43.17 -13.85 1.67
CA LEU A 41 -42.48 -14.79 2.56
C LEU A 41 -43.39 -15.34 3.67
N ARG A 42 -44.71 -15.06 3.58
CA ARG A 42 -45.72 -15.56 4.53
C ARG A 42 -46.07 -17.02 4.25
N GLU A 43 -45.21 -17.94 4.68
CA GLU A 43 -45.57 -19.38 4.76
C GLU A 43 -46.13 -19.76 6.15
N ALA A 44 -46.02 -18.88 7.14
CA ALA A 44 -46.42 -19.11 8.52
C ALA A 44 -47.67 -18.31 8.93
N SER A 45 -48.35 -18.75 9.99
CA SER A 45 -49.49 -18.02 10.59
C SER A 45 -49.11 -16.58 10.97
N GLU A 46 -50.04 -15.63 10.84
CA GLU A 46 -49.79 -14.21 11.12
C GLU A 46 -49.24 -13.97 12.53
N GLU A 47 -49.65 -14.79 13.50
CA GLU A 47 -49.16 -14.76 14.88
C GLU A 47 -47.68 -15.16 14.99
N ARG A 48 -47.23 -16.21 14.29
CA ARG A 48 -45.81 -16.60 14.24
C ARG A 48 -44.95 -15.55 13.57
N VAL A 49 -45.46 -14.90 12.53
CA VAL A 49 -44.76 -13.82 11.84
C VAL A 49 -44.60 -12.61 12.77
N ARG A 50 -45.67 -12.21 13.49
CA ARG A 50 -45.60 -11.12 14.48
C ARG A 50 -44.63 -11.44 15.60
N TRP A 51 -44.66 -12.65 16.16
CA TRP A 51 -43.72 -13.08 17.20
C TRP A 51 -42.27 -12.99 16.73
N ARG A 52 -41.94 -13.57 15.56
CA ARG A 52 -40.59 -13.54 14.98
C ARG A 52 -40.10 -12.12 14.75
N ARG A 53 -40.97 -11.23 14.26
CA ARG A 53 -40.65 -9.81 14.10
C ARG A 53 -40.38 -9.14 15.44
N SER A 54 -41.22 -9.34 16.46
CA SER A 54 -40.99 -8.78 17.80
C SER A 54 -39.67 -9.26 18.41
N VAL A 55 -39.32 -10.54 18.25
CA VAL A 55 -38.04 -11.10 18.71
C VAL A 55 -36.87 -10.45 17.98
N LEU A 56 -36.91 -10.35 16.64
CA LEU A 56 -35.83 -9.73 15.87
C LEU A 56 -35.63 -8.25 16.21
N LEU A 57 -36.73 -7.50 16.42
CA LEU A 57 -36.67 -6.11 16.84
C LEU A 57 -36.07 -5.97 18.24
N LEU A 58 -36.52 -6.81 19.19
CA LEU A 58 -35.98 -6.83 20.55
C LEU A 58 -34.49 -7.17 20.54
N CYS A 59 -34.08 -8.18 19.79
CA CYS A 59 -32.68 -8.52 19.61
C CYS A 59 -31.89 -7.36 19.01
N ALA A 60 -32.38 -6.70 17.96
CA ALA A 60 -31.70 -5.55 17.35
C ALA A 60 -31.53 -4.39 18.34
N VAL A 61 -32.56 -4.06 19.11
CA VAL A 61 -32.53 -2.99 20.12
C VAL A 61 -31.56 -3.34 21.26
N LEU A 62 -31.61 -4.58 21.77
CA LEU A 62 -30.69 -5.03 22.81
C LEU A 62 -29.25 -5.03 22.32
N LEU A 63 -29.01 -5.50 21.09
CA LEU A 63 -27.66 -5.51 20.50
C LEU A 63 -27.13 -4.07 20.34
N ALA A 64 -27.97 -3.13 19.87
CA ALA A 64 -27.61 -1.73 19.73
C ALA A 64 -27.37 -1.04 21.09
N ALA A 65 -28.20 -1.32 22.10
CA ALA A 65 -28.06 -0.75 23.44
C ALA A 65 -26.77 -1.22 24.15
N VAL A 66 -26.37 -2.47 23.90
CA VAL A 66 -25.16 -3.07 24.49
C VAL A 66 -23.90 -2.78 23.66
N ALA A 67 -24.03 -2.35 22.41
CA ALA A 67 -22.91 -2.15 21.48
C ALA A 67 -21.81 -1.23 22.03
N VAL A 68 -22.20 -0.09 22.61
CA VAL A 68 -21.24 0.90 23.15
C VAL A 68 -20.50 0.37 24.38
N PRO A 69 -21.17 -0.04 25.48
CA PRO A 69 -20.48 -0.50 26.69
C PRO A 69 -19.74 -1.82 26.49
N LEU A 70 -20.32 -2.79 25.78
CA LEU A 70 -19.65 -4.06 25.50
C LEU A 70 -18.48 -3.85 24.54
N GLY A 71 -18.64 -2.98 23.54
CA GLY A 71 -17.57 -2.65 22.61
C GLY A 71 -16.36 -2.05 23.32
N ALA A 72 -16.58 -1.09 24.22
CA ALA A 72 -15.51 -0.48 25.01
C ALA A 72 -14.82 -1.51 25.94
N LEU A 73 -15.60 -2.33 26.65
CA LEU A 73 -15.09 -3.38 27.52
C LEU A 73 -14.23 -4.38 26.74
N LEU A 74 -14.74 -4.88 25.62
CA LEU A 74 -14.02 -5.85 24.79
C LEU A 74 -12.78 -5.23 24.16
N ASN A 75 -12.84 -3.98 23.68
CA ASN A 75 -11.68 -3.29 23.11
C ASN A 75 -10.56 -3.15 24.16
N GLN A 76 -10.90 -2.70 25.37
CA GLN A 76 -9.94 -2.58 26.47
C GLN A 76 -9.39 -3.95 26.90
N ALA A 77 -10.23 -4.99 26.96
CA ALA A 77 -9.80 -6.34 27.28
C ALA A 77 -8.86 -6.93 26.21
N THR A 78 -9.11 -6.67 24.92
CA THR A 78 -8.23 -7.11 23.83
C THR A 78 -6.90 -6.37 23.84
N LEU A 79 -6.93 -5.05 24.10
CA LEU A 79 -5.72 -4.23 24.17
C LEU A 79 -4.84 -4.63 25.37
N SER A 80 -5.44 -4.85 26.54
CA SER A 80 -4.70 -5.29 27.72
C SER A 80 -4.18 -6.72 27.59
N TRP A 81 -4.90 -7.61 26.90
CA TRP A 81 -4.41 -8.94 26.58
C TRP A 81 -3.19 -8.91 25.65
N GLN A 82 -3.19 -8.04 24.64
CA GLN A 82 -2.11 -7.93 23.67
C GLN A 82 -0.88 -7.20 24.23
N TRP A 83 -1.09 -6.11 24.97
CA TRP A 83 -0.04 -5.13 25.33
C TRP A 83 0.21 -4.98 26.82
N GLY A 84 -0.62 -5.59 27.68
CA GLY A 84 -0.56 -5.39 29.12
C GLY A 84 -1.05 -3.99 29.51
N GLU A 85 -0.14 -3.16 30.02
CA GLU A 85 -0.44 -1.80 30.44
C GLU A 85 -0.32 -0.82 29.25
N VAL A 86 -1.48 -0.35 28.78
CA VAL A 86 -1.59 0.60 27.68
C VAL A 86 -1.74 2.01 28.25
N LEU A 87 -0.81 2.90 27.90
CA LEU A 87 -0.85 4.31 28.30
C LEU A 87 -1.75 5.13 27.37
N PHE A 88 -1.75 4.78 26.08
CA PHE A 88 -2.50 5.48 25.04
C PHE A 88 -2.82 4.52 23.90
N SER A 89 -4.03 4.61 23.35
CA SER A 89 -4.37 3.93 22.10
C SER A 89 -5.46 4.69 21.37
N GLN A 90 -5.20 5.09 20.14
CA GLN A 90 -6.15 5.85 19.33
C GLN A 90 -5.94 5.59 17.83
N ASP A 91 -7.03 5.59 17.05
CA ASP A 91 -6.99 5.50 15.59
C ASP A 91 -6.84 6.90 14.96
N SER A 92 -5.89 7.03 14.03
CA SER A 92 -5.79 8.15 13.08
C SER A 92 -6.30 7.73 11.70
N ILE A 93 -6.27 8.64 10.73
CA ILE A 93 -6.57 8.31 9.33
C ILE A 93 -5.46 7.48 8.65
N TYR A 94 -4.30 7.34 9.32
CA TYR A 94 -3.12 6.63 8.81
C TYR A 94 -2.96 5.26 9.48
N GLY A 95 -3.31 5.13 10.76
CA GLY A 95 -3.20 3.86 11.47
C GLY A 95 -3.65 3.96 12.93
N ARG A 96 -3.59 2.83 13.63
CA ARG A 96 -3.80 2.77 15.07
C ARG A 96 -2.47 3.00 15.80
N LEU A 97 -2.38 4.08 16.56
CA LEU A 97 -1.24 4.37 17.43
C LEU A 97 -1.51 3.79 18.82
N THR A 98 -0.57 2.98 19.34
CA THR A 98 -0.61 2.43 20.70
C THR A 98 0.72 2.73 21.39
N ILE A 99 0.64 3.26 22.61
CA ILE A 99 1.82 3.56 23.44
C ILE A 99 1.72 2.73 24.70
N THR A 100 2.76 1.96 24.96
CA THR A 100 2.99 1.29 26.24
C THR A 100 4.16 1.95 26.95
N GLY A 101 4.30 1.72 28.24
CA GLY A 101 5.43 2.23 28.97
C GLY A 101 5.64 1.55 30.30
N ARG A 102 6.89 1.57 30.74
CA ARG A 102 7.32 1.11 32.04
C ARG A 102 8.40 2.06 32.53
N ASP A 103 8.23 2.59 33.74
CA ASP A 103 9.15 3.58 34.31
C ASP A 103 9.36 4.78 33.35
N SER A 104 10.61 5.05 32.92
CA SER A 104 10.94 6.10 31.93
C SER A 104 10.90 5.61 30.48
N GLN A 105 10.83 4.30 30.22
CA GLN A 105 10.79 3.79 28.85
C GLN A 105 9.38 3.94 28.26
N ARG A 106 9.31 4.38 27.00
CA ARG A 106 8.09 4.38 26.20
C ARG A 106 8.33 3.58 24.93
N VAL A 107 7.31 2.84 24.51
CA VAL A 107 7.33 2.03 23.30
C VAL A 107 6.12 2.38 22.47
N PHE A 108 6.36 2.74 21.21
CA PHE A 108 5.34 3.17 20.28
C PHE A 108 5.09 2.09 19.24
N PHE A 109 3.82 1.77 19.03
CA PHE A 109 3.36 0.80 18.04
C PHE A 109 2.37 1.46 17.08
N GLU A 110 2.52 1.17 15.80
CA GLU A 110 1.54 1.52 14.77
C GLU A 110 0.98 0.25 14.15
N ASN A 111 -0.35 0.10 14.16
CA ASN A 111 -1.04 -1.10 13.68
C ASN A 111 -0.50 -2.41 14.30
N GLY A 112 0.05 -2.30 15.52
CA GLY A 112 0.68 -3.40 16.26
C GLY A 112 2.10 -3.76 15.82
N LEU A 113 2.70 -3.01 14.90
CA LEU A 113 4.12 -3.09 14.57
C LEU A 113 4.91 -2.11 15.44
N LEU A 114 6.06 -2.54 15.95
CA LEU A 114 6.97 -1.67 16.70
C LEU A 114 7.47 -0.56 15.78
N MET A 115 7.28 0.70 16.19
CA MET A 115 7.89 1.85 15.53
C MET A 115 9.27 2.13 16.13
N PHE A 116 9.30 2.40 17.44
CA PHE A 116 10.53 2.68 18.17
C PHE A 116 10.30 2.54 19.69
N GLU A 117 11.40 2.58 20.43
CA GLU A 117 11.44 2.67 21.88
C GLU A 117 12.47 3.72 22.33
N THR A 118 12.23 4.40 23.45
CA THR A 118 12.99 5.62 23.82
C THR A 118 14.43 5.40 24.29
N GLN A 119 14.84 4.17 24.61
CA GLN A 119 16.18 3.86 25.15
C GLN A 119 17.19 3.43 24.09
N GLY A 120 16.76 3.26 22.84
CA GLY A 120 17.55 2.76 21.73
C GLY A 120 18.54 3.80 21.21
N THR A 121 19.60 3.33 20.55
CA THR A 121 20.66 4.17 19.97
C THR A 121 20.59 4.28 18.45
N PHE A 122 19.63 3.61 17.81
CA PHE A 122 19.40 3.67 16.36
C PHE A 122 19.36 5.10 15.79
N PRO A 123 18.74 6.10 16.44
CA PRO A 123 18.74 7.48 15.95
C PRO A 123 20.13 8.09 15.74
N GLU A 124 21.14 7.63 16.49
CA GLU A 124 22.52 8.14 16.34
C GLU A 124 23.10 7.79 14.97
N GLU A 125 22.87 6.56 14.48
CA GLU A 125 23.32 6.13 13.15
C GLU A 125 22.59 6.91 12.05
N VAL A 126 21.25 7.05 12.19
CA VAL A 126 20.41 7.77 11.24
C VAL A 126 20.86 9.22 11.07
N ALA A 127 21.13 9.92 12.17
CA ALA A 127 21.49 11.33 12.16
C ALA A 127 22.97 11.57 11.85
N HIS A 128 23.88 10.90 12.55
CA HIS A 128 25.29 11.27 12.53
C HIS A 128 26.00 10.86 11.25
N PHE A 129 25.66 9.74 10.62
CA PHE A 129 26.32 9.33 9.37
C PHE A 129 26.25 10.40 8.26
N PRO A 130 25.06 10.88 7.84
CA PRO A 130 25.02 11.94 6.83
C PRO A 130 25.50 13.30 7.32
N LEU A 131 25.30 13.65 8.60
CA LEU A 131 25.71 14.95 9.13
C LEU A 131 27.22 15.05 9.30
N LEU A 132 27.91 13.98 9.70
CA LEU A 132 29.37 13.93 9.76
C LEU A 132 29.99 13.89 8.38
N GLU A 133 29.35 13.24 7.40
CA GLU A 133 29.82 13.20 6.01
C GLU A 133 29.76 14.59 5.35
N HIS A 134 28.75 15.40 5.69
CA HIS A 134 28.70 16.80 5.25
C HIS A 134 29.71 17.66 6.03
N PRO A 135 30.52 18.53 5.37
CA PRO A 135 31.53 19.34 6.07
C PRO A 135 30.93 20.36 7.05
N GLU A 136 29.83 21.02 6.68
CA GLU A 136 29.19 22.06 7.50
C GLU A 136 27.65 22.05 7.30
N PRO A 137 26.91 21.10 7.91
CA PRO A 137 25.46 20.98 7.68
C PRO A 137 24.68 22.09 8.40
N LYS A 138 24.00 22.97 7.65
CA LYS A 138 23.21 24.10 8.20
C LYS A 138 21.72 23.89 8.09
N THR A 139 21.26 23.27 7.01
CA THR A 139 19.85 23.08 6.67
C THR A 139 19.57 21.60 6.47
N VAL A 140 18.64 21.07 7.27
CA VAL A 140 18.32 19.64 7.28
C VAL A 140 16.83 19.45 7.02
N LEU A 141 16.50 18.52 6.12
CA LEU A 141 15.14 18.00 5.99
C LEU A 141 15.11 16.59 6.58
N LEU A 142 14.31 16.38 7.62
CA LEU A 142 14.03 15.08 8.20
C LEU A 142 12.62 14.64 7.81
N ILE A 143 12.50 13.49 7.16
CA ILE A 143 11.22 12.88 6.77
C ILE A 143 11.00 11.65 7.66
N GLY A 144 9.98 11.69 8.52
CA GLY A 144 9.74 10.67 9.53
C GLY A 144 10.76 10.68 10.67
N GLY A 145 10.64 9.76 11.63
CA GLY A 145 11.69 9.48 12.61
C GLY A 145 11.99 10.55 13.68
N GLY A 146 11.42 11.76 13.61
CA GLY A 146 11.71 12.81 14.59
C GLY A 146 11.37 12.38 16.02
N VAL A 147 10.22 11.71 16.19
CA VAL A 147 9.73 11.18 17.48
C VAL A 147 10.54 10.01 18.02
N SER A 148 11.25 9.25 17.17
CA SER A 148 12.11 8.15 17.63
C SER A 148 13.41 8.63 18.29
N GLY A 149 13.72 9.92 18.18
CA GLY A 149 14.95 10.53 18.70
C GLY A 149 15.85 11.10 17.61
N THR A 150 15.57 10.87 16.33
CA THR A 150 16.43 11.35 15.22
C THR A 150 16.54 12.88 15.23
N LEU A 151 15.47 13.60 15.55
CA LEU A 151 15.51 15.06 15.69
C LEU A 151 16.45 15.51 16.82
N ARG A 152 16.47 14.80 17.96
CA ARG A 152 17.37 15.07 19.09
C ARG A 152 18.82 14.99 18.67
N GLU A 153 19.17 13.95 17.91
CA GLU A 153 20.54 13.70 17.45
C GLU A 153 20.98 14.70 16.37
N ILE A 154 20.07 15.10 15.46
CA ILE A 154 20.34 16.16 14.47
C ILE A 154 20.67 17.49 15.17
N LEU A 155 19.92 17.85 16.22
CA LEU A 155 20.07 19.13 16.92
C LEU A 155 21.37 19.25 17.74
N LYS A 156 22.11 18.15 17.94
CA LYS A 156 23.48 18.18 18.50
C LYS A 156 24.48 18.82 17.53
N HIS A 157 24.21 18.75 16.22
CA HIS A 157 25.06 19.36 15.20
C HIS A 157 24.84 20.88 15.09
N PRO A 158 25.78 21.63 14.47
CA PRO A 158 25.65 23.08 14.26
C PRO A 158 24.64 23.45 13.16
N VAL A 159 23.49 22.78 13.14
CA VAL A 159 22.36 23.05 12.26
C VAL A 159 21.68 24.37 12.64
N GLN A 160 21.13 25.04 11.64
CA GLN A 160 20.45 26.34 11.77
C GLN A 160 18.95 26.24 11.50
N ASP A 161 18.55 25.37 10.55
CA ASP A 161 17.14 25.10 10.19
C ASP A 161 16.97 23.60 10.00
N VAL A 162 16.08 23.00 10.79
CA VAL A 162 15.66 21.60 10.67
C VAL A 162 14.18 21.57 10.35
N GLN A 163 13.85 21.21 9.11
CA GLN A 163 12.48 20.91 8.75
C GLN A 163 12.19 19.45 9.07
N TYR A 164 11.34 19.19 10.05
CA TYR A 164 10.81 17.86 10.33
C TYR A 164 9.44 17.71 9.68
N VAL A 165 9.28 16.74 8.79
CA VAL A 165 8.02 16.41 8.13
C VAL A 165 7.48 15.12 8.71
N GLU A 166 6.28 15.19 9.28
CA GLU A 166 5.57 14.06 9.87
C GLU A 166 4.18 13.91 9.24
N LEU A 167 3.84 12.68 8.85
CA LEU A 167 2.60 12.37 8.17
C LEU A 167 1.40 12.43 9.14
N ASP A 168 1.56 11.85 10.33
CA ASP A 168 0.48 11.73 11.31
C ASP A 168 0.60 12.76 12.44
N PRO A 169 -0.27 13.79 12.49
CA PRO A 169 -0.30 14.74 13.60
C PRO A 169 -0.59 14.08 14.95
N LEU A 170 -1.31 12.95 14.98
CA LEU A 170 -1.62 12.23 16.21
C LEU A 170 -0.35 11.70 16.87
N LEU A 171 0.65 11.29 16.08
CA LEU A 171 1.93 10.81 16.61
C LEU A 171 2.63 11.89 17.42
N ILE A 172 2.72 13.11 16.89
CA ILE A 172 3.33 14.26 17.59
C ILE A 172 2.52 14.65 18.81
N GLN A 173 1.19 14.70 18.70
CA GLN A 173 0.33 15.03 19.84
C GLN A 173 0.49 14.03 20.98
N ALA A 174 0.48 12.73 20.67
CA ALA A 174 0.66 11.67 21.65
C ALA A 174 2.09 11.68 22.22
N ALA A 175 3.11 11.94 21.40
CA ALA A 175 4.50 12.08 21.82
C ALA A 175 4.67 13.20 22.85
N MET A 176 4.11 14.38 22.60
CA MET A 176 4.18 15.52 23.52
C MET A 176 3.50 15.26 24.87
N VAL A 177 2.55 14.31 24.94
CA VAL A 177 1.87 13.93 26.19
C VAL A 177 2.59 12.78 26.91
N HIS A 178 3.12 11.81 26.17
CA HIS A 178 3.56 10.53 26.73
C HIS A 178 5.08 10.30 26.75
N LEU A 179 5.87 11.02 25.94
CA LEU A 179 7.34 10.92 25.98
C LEU A 179 7.91 11.42 27.32
N PRO A 180 9.08 10.94 27.76
CA PRO A 180 9.84 11.57 28.83
C PRO A 180 10.13 13.05 28.55
N ALA A 181 10.34 13.87 29.59
CA ALA A 181 10.54 15.31 29.43
C ALA A 181 11.78 15.66 28.57
N GLU A 182 12.87 14.92 28.75
CA GLU A 182 14.11 15.06 27.98
C GLU A 182 13.92 14.80 26.47
N ASP A 183 13.03 13.87 26.11
CA ASP A 183 12.74 13.54 24.71
C ASP A 183 11.78 14.53 24.05
N ARG A 184 11.16 15.44 24.81
CA ARG A 184 10.27 16.49 24.28
C ARG A 184 11.02 17.75 23.89
N VAL A 185 12.16 18.02 24.52
CA VAL A 185 12.97 19.24 24.29
C VAL A 185 13.27 19.50 22.80
N PRO A 186 13.60 18.51 21.96
CA PRO A 186 13.84 18.72 20.53
C PRO A 186 12.69 19.36 19.76
N PHE A 187 11.44 19.16 20.20
CA PHE A 187 10.24 19.72 19.54
C PHE A 187 9.97 21.18 19.90
N GLU A 188 10.64 21.68 20.94
CA GLU A 188 10.56 23.08 21.41
C GLU A 188 11.77 23.92 20.96
N ASP A 189 12.77 23.29 20.32
CA ASP A 189 13.96 23.97 19.82
C ASP A 189 13.60 24.93 18.67
N PRO A 190 14.00 26.22 18.73
CA PRO A 190 13.66 27.20 17.70
C PRO A 190 14.25 26.90 16.31
N ARG A 191 15.23 25.99 16.23
CA ARG A 191 15.81 25.52 14.96
C ARG A 191 14.94 24.48 14.28
N ALA A 192 14.00 23.85 14.98
CA ALA A 192 13.14 22.80 14.45
C ALA A 192 11.76 23.34 14.07
N THR A 193 11.32 23.06 12.84
CA THR A 193 9.97 23.37 12.37
C THR A 193 9.27 22.08 11.93
N ILE A 194 8.09 21.81 12.49
CA ILE A 194 7.29 20.63 12.18
C ILE A 194 6.30 20.95 11.06
N ALA A 195 6.31 20.17 9.99
CA ALA A 195 5.31 20.18 8.93
C ALA A 195 4.46 18.91 9.01
N TYR A 196 3.15 19.10 9.20
CA TYR A 196 2.16 18.02 9.27
C TYR A 196 1.64 17.68 7.87
N GLU A 197 2.48 17.08 7.04
CA GLU A 197 2.11 16.72 5.69
C GLU A 197 2.89 15.50 5.20
N ASP A 198 2.53 15.04 4.00
CA ASP A 198 3.20 13.94 3.34
C ASP A 198 4.64 14.29 2.95
N GLY A 199 5.61 13.48 3.39
CA GLY A 199 7.04 13.73 3.16
C GLY A 199 7.42 13.94 1.70
N ARG A 200 6.85 13.14 0.80
CA ARG A 200 7.14 13.27 -0.64
C ARG A 200 6.42 14.47 -1.25
N LEU A 201 5.18 14.75 -0.81
CA LEU A 201 4.47 15.96 -1.21
C LEU A 201 5.25 17.23 -0.81
N TYR A 202 5.79 17.27 0.40
CA TYR A 202 6.65 18.37 0.88
C TYR A 202 7.84 18.57 -0.06
N VAL A 203 8.57 17.50 -0.38
CA VAL A 203 9.72 17.53 -1.30
C VAL A 203 9.34 18.12 -2.66
N THR A 204 8.17 17.79 -3.20
CA THR A 204 7.74 18.30 -4.51
C THR A 204 7.24 19.75 -4.50
N LYS A 205 6.81 20.27 -3.35
CA LYS A 205 6.22 21.62 -3.21
C LYS A 205 7.19 22.66 -2.69
N THR A 206 8.22 22.25 -1.96
CA THR A 206 9.12 23.18 -1.28
C THR A 206 10.04 23.89 -2.26
N ASP A 207 10.22 25.20 -2.04
CA ASP A 207 11.24 25.99 -2.73
C ASP A 207 12.58 26.02 -1.96
N LYS A 208 12.62 25.43 -0.76
CA LYS A 208 13.83 25.36 0.07
C LYS A 208 14.83 24.36 -0.53
N ARG A 209 16.11 24.61 -0.28
CA ARG A 209 17.20 23.66 -0.56
C ARG A 209 17.94 23.28 0.71
N PHE A 210 18.33 22.02 0.81
CA PHE A 210 18.90 21.44 2.03
C PHE A 210 20.34 20.96 1.82
N ASP A 211 21.15 21.08 2.88
CA ASP A 211 22.50 20.51 2.91
C ASP A 211 22.41 19.00 3.15
N VAL A 212 21.46 18.57 3.99
CA VAL A 212 21.22 17.15 4.28
C VAL A 212 19.73 16.84 4.23
N VAL A 213 19.36 15.76 3.55
CA VAL A 213 18.00 15.20 3.56
C VAL A 213 18.09 13.79 4.16
N ILE A 214 17.31 13.51 5.19
CA ILE A 214 17.26 12.21 5.88
C ILE A 214 15.85 11.65 5.74
N ALA A 215 15.73 10.48 5.13
CA ALA A 215 14.50 9.69 5.14
C ALA A 215 14.62 8.58 6.20
N ASP A 216 14.05 8.83 7.37
CA ASP A 216 13.95 7.87 8.47
C ASP A 216 12.58 7.20 8.41
N LEU A 217 12.45 6.30 7.44
CA LEU A 217 11.21 5.62 7.09
C LEU A 217 11.40 4.10 7.13
N PRO A 218 10.34 3.33 7.44
CA PRO A 218 10.37 1.88 7.37
C PRO A 218 10.63 1.38 5.94
N GLU A 219 11.06 0.11 5.84
CA GLU A 219 11.30 -0.58 4.57
C GLU A 219 10.13 -0.46 3.56
N PRO A 220 10.37 -0.65 2.25
CA PRO A 220 9.33 -0.57 1.20
C PRO A 220 8.35 -1.77 1.21
N SER A 221 7.75 -2.06 2.38
CA SER A 221 6.83 -3.18 2.63
C SER A 221 5.39 -2.92 2.17
N THR A 222 5.08 -1.70 1.72
CA THR A 222 3.76 -1.33 1.18
C THR A 222 3.91 -0.41 -0.05
N GLY A 223 2.85 -0.27 -0.85
CA GLY A 223 2.83 0.68 -1.97
C GLY A 223 3.05 2.14 -1.53
N GLN A 224 2.58 2.50 -0.33
CA GLN A 224 2.75 3.82 0.28
C GLN A 224 4.20 4.10 0.67
N LEU A 225 4.91 3.12 1.24
CA LEU A 225 6.32 3.25 1.63
C LEU A 225 7.26 3.12 0.42
N ASN A 226 6.95 2.21 -0.51
CA ASN A 226 7.81 1.95 -1.68
C ASN A 226 8.11 3.22 -2.48
N ARG A 227 7.17 4.17 -2.56
CA ARG A 227 7.33 5.42 -3.30
C ARG A 227 8.46 6.33 -2.79
N PHE A 228 9.01 6.09 -1.60
CA PHE A 228 10.21 6.77 -1.06
C PHE A 228 11.53 6.09 -1.45
N TYR A 229 11.44 4.96 -2.16
CA TYR A 229 12.58 4.17 -2.59
C TYR A 229 12.62 4.02 -4.13
N THR A 230 11.98 4.95 -4.85
CA THR A 230 11.89 4.93 -6.32
C THR A 230 12.86 5.90 -6.96
N GLU A 231 13.24 5.62 -8.21
CA GLU A 231 14.05 6.52 -9.02
C GLU A 231 13.42 7.93 -9.09
N GLU A 232 12.10 8.02 -9.23
CA GLU A 232 11.39 9.30 -9.30
C GLU A 232 11.55 10.11 -8.00
N PHE A 233 11.37 9.50 -6.84
CA PHE A 233 11.58 10.19 -5.57
C PHE A 233 13.03 10.62 -5.36
N PHE A 234 14.00 9.78 -5.72
CA PHE A 234 15.41 10.17 -5.64
C PHE A 234 15.74 11.36 -6.52
N ARG A 235 15.11 11.51 -7.70
CA ARG A 235 15.24 12.70 -8.55
C ARG A 235 14.61 13.93 -7.91
N GLU A 236 13.44 13.77 -7.27
CA GLU A 236 12.76 14.84 -6.53
C GLU A 236 13.65 15.33 -5.36
N VAL A 237 14.24 14.42 -4.58
CA VAL A 237 15.19 14.76 -3.50
C VAL A 237 16.44 15.45 -4.06
N ARG A 238 17.02 14.91 -5.14
CA ARG A 238 18.18 15.52 -5.81
C ARG A 238 17.91 16.96 -6.23
N ALA A 239 16.68 17.28 -6.62
CA ALA A 239 16.30 18.63 -7.06
C ALA A 239 16.28 19.66 -5.92
N ILE A 240 16.08 19.23 -4.66
CA ILE A 240 16.07 20.10 -3.47
C ILE A 240 17.39 20.06 -2.69
N LEU A 241 18.35 19.22 -3.06
CA LEU A 241 19.69 19.25 -2.47
C LEU A 241 20.49 20.46 -2.96
N LYS A 242 21.30 21.04 -2.08
CA LYS A 242 22.36 22.00 -2.44
C LYS A 242 23.54 21.27 -3.10
N ASP A 243 24.46 22.02 -3.71
CA ASP A 243 25.70 21.44 -4.21
C ASP A 243 26.50 20.85 -3.04
N GLY A 244 26.98 19.62 -3.19
CA GLY A 244 27.59 18.85 -2.10
C GLY A 244 26.60 18.32 -1.05
N GLY A 245 25.29 18.56 -1.21
CA GLY A 245 24.29 18.07 -0.28
C GLY A 245 24.19 16.54 -0.28
N ILE A 246 23.75 15.98 0.84
CA ILE A 246 23.71 14.53 1.09
C ILE A 246 22.29 14.08 1.32
N PHE A 247 21.89 13.01 0.65
CA PHE A 247 20.67 12.27 0.96
C PHE A 247 21.02 10.97 1.69
N SER A 248 20.28 10.66 2.75
CA SER A 248 20.42 9.45 3.55
C SER A 248 19.10 8.70 3.68
N LEU A 249 19.17 7.38 3.57
CA LEU A 249 18.10 6.45 3.97
C LEU A 249 18.69 5.19 4.58
N GLY A 250 17.97 4.56 5.50
CA GLY A 250 18.32 3.27 6.09
C GLY A 250 17.43 2.14 5.60
N LEU A 251 17.93 0.91 5.58
CA LEU A 251 17.11 -0.28 5.37
C LEU A 251 17.53 -1.49 6.23
N PRO A 252 16.54 -2.23 6.76
CA PRO A 252 16.61 -3.61 7.23
C PRO A 252 17.81 -4.48 6.85
N SER A 253 18.84 -4.72 7.64
CA SER A 253 19.89 -5.67 7.24
C SER A 253 20.22 -6.69 8.32
N ALA A 254 21.33 -7.37 8.14
CA ALA A 254 21.88 -8.29 9.12
C ALA A 254 23.39 -8.12 9.14
N GLU A 255 23.92 -7.86 10.33
CA GLU A 255 25.30 -7.43 10.55
C GLU A 255 26.35 -8.37 9.94
N ASN A 256 26.06 -9.67 9.89
CA ASN A 256 27.00 -10.73 9.49
C ASN A 256 26.61 -11.49 8.22
N TYR A 257 25.41 -11.27 7.67
CA TYR A 257 24.92 -12.10 6.56
C TYR A 257 23.88 -11.41 5.69
N LEU A 258 24.28 -11.02 4.49
CA LEU A 258 23.36 -10.48 3.49
C LEU A 258 22.72 -11.63 2.69
N SER A 259 21.52 -12.06 3.11
CA SER A 259 20.81 -13.14 2.41
C SER A 259 20.50 -12.76 0.95
N PRO A 260 20.33 -13.72 0.03
CA PRO A 260 19.98 -13.42 -1.36
C PRO A 260 18.77 -12.49 -1.50
N GLU A 261 17.72 -12.68 -0.70
CA GLU A 261 16.51 -11.86 -0.70
C GLU A 261 16.79 -10.43 -0.23
N MET A 262 17.61 -10.27 0.82
CA MET A 262 18.08 -8.94 1.24
C MET A 262 18.94 -8.30 0.16
N ARG A 263 19.82 -9.05 -0.51
CA ARG A 263 20.61 -8.54 -1.64
C ARG A 263 19.69 -7.96 -2.72
N TYR A 264 18.63 -8.65 -3.11
CA TYR A 264 17.68 -8.13 -4.11
C TYR A 264 16.94 -6.88 -3.63
N ARG A 265 16.43 -6.87 -2.39
CA ARG A 265 15.73 -5.70 -1.85
C ARG A 265 16.65 -4.48 -1.74
N ASN A 266 17.81 -4.63 -1.09
CA ASN A 266 18.81 -3.57 -0.90
C ASN A 266 19.40 -3.14 -2.24
N GLY A 267 19.68 -4.11 -3.12
CA GLY A 267 20.18 -3.89 -4.46
C GLY A 267 19.19 -3.09 -5.29
N GLY A 268 17.89 -3.39 -5.23
CA GLY A 268 16.86 -2.66 -5.97
C GLY A 268 16.86 -1.18 -5.61
N VAL A 269 16.99 -0.88 -4.31
CA VAL A 269 17.14 0.50 -3.82
C VAL A 269 18.48 1.10 -4.23
N TYR A 270 19.59 0.39 -4.01
CA TYR A 270 20.95 0.83 -4.36
C TYR A 270 21.10 1.21 -5.84
N HIS A 271 20.65 0.35 -6.75
CA HIS A 271 20.75 0.58 -8.20
C HIS A 271 19.82 1.71 -8.66
N SER A 272 18.65 1.84 -8.05
CA SER A 272 17.75 2.99 -8.28
C SER A 272 18.35 4.30 -7.78
N LEU A 273 19.09 4.26 -6.67
CA LEU A 273 19.79 5.43 -6.12
C LEU A 273 20.99 5.81 -6.99
N ARG A 274 21.80 4.84 -7.42
CA ARG A 274 22.92 5.00 -8.36
C ARG A 274 22.51 5.52 -9.75
N SER A 275 21.28 5.25 -10.20
CA SER A 275 20.79 5.80 -11.49
C SER A 275 20.55 7.31 -11.42
N VAL A 276 20.45 7.88 -10.21
CA VAL A 276 20.17 9.31 -9.97
C VAL A 276 21.39 10.04 -9.41
N PHE A 277 22.12 9.43 -8.49
CA PHE A 277 23.27 10.02 -7.81
C PHE A 277 24.60 9.40 -8.28
N PRO A 278 25.59 10.22 -8.67
CA PRO A 278 26.88 9.70 -9.12
C PRO A 278 27.70 9.05 -8.00
N SER A 279 27.59 9.55 -6.76
CA SER A 279 28.31 9.03 -5.60
C SER A 279 27.31 8.42 -4.61
N VAL A 280 27.51 7.15 -4.27
CA VAL A 280 26.73 6.41 -3.28
C VAL A 280 27.69 5.60 -2.41
N VAL A 281 27.61 5.78 -1.09
CA VAL A 281 28.34 5.01 -0.07
C VAL A 281 27.32 4.26 0.77
N VAL A 282 27.62 3.00 1.10
CA VAL A 282 26.73 2.16 1.92
C VAL A 282 27.47 1.75 3.18
N LEU A 283 26.94 2.16 4.33
CA LEU A 283 27.47 1.81 5.64
C LEU A 283 26.74 0.55 6.14
N PRO A 284 27.45 -0.57 6.36
CA PRO A 284 26.84 -1.82 6.83
C PRO A 284 26.56 -1.80 8.34
N GLY A 285 25.54 -2.56 8.75
CA GLY A 285 25.18 -2.74 10.15
C GLY A 285 23.95 -3.63 10.31
N GLU A 286 23.25 -3.51 11.45
CA GLU A 286 21.88 -4.05 11.57
C GLU A 286 20.94 -3.40 10.54
N HIS A 287 21.26 -2.17 10.14
CA HIS A 287 20.69 -1.48 9.00
C HIS A 287 21.80 -1.10 8.04
N ASN A 288 21.53 -1.20 6.73
CA ASN A 288 22.42 -0.60 5.75
C ASN A 288 21.97 0.83 5.52
N PHE A 289 22.86 1.79 5.76
CA PHE A 289 22.62 3.20 5.49
C PHE A 289 23.22 3.59 4.16
N PHE A 290 22.39 4.17 3.29
CA PHE A 290 22.75 4.59 1.95
C PHE A 290 22.93 6.11 1.95
N LEU A 291 24.15 6.57 1.80
CA LEU A 291 24.49 7.98 1.63
C LEU A 291 24.68 8.27 0.14
N ALA A 292 24.03 9.31 -0.37
CA ALA A 292 24.09 9.68 -1.78
C ALA A 292 24.31 11.18 -1.97
N SER A 293 25.16 11.55 -2.94
CA SER A 293 25.44 12.95 -3.27
C SER A 293 25.80 13.16 -4.74
N ASN A 294 25.69 14.41 -5.18
CA ASN A 294 26.21 14.89 -6.47
C ASN A 294 27.73 15.07 -6.48
N ARG A 295 28.35 15.15 -5.29
CA ARG A 295 29.80 15.21 -5.10
C ARG A 295 30.32 13.88 -4.56
N PRO A 296 31.61 13.56 -4.76
CA PRO A 296 32.22 12.39 -4.15
C PRO A 296 32.05 12.41 -2.63
N LEU A 297 31.59 11.31 -2.08
CA LEU A 297 31.53 11.06 -0.64
C LEU A 297 32.88 10.48 -0.19
N SER A 298 33.27 10.80 1.03
CA SER A 298 34.43 10.27 1.72
C SER A 298 34.18 8.86 2.22
N SER A 299 35.21 8.02 2.15
CA SER A 299 35.29 6.76 2.90
C SER A 299 36.33 6.83 4.02
N ASP A 300 36.78 8.04 4.35
CA ASP A 300 37.76 8.31 5.39
C ASP A 300 37.07 8.38 6.76
N HIS A 301 37.16 7.29 7.52
CA HIS A 301 36.59 7.19 8.85
C HIS A 301 37.26 8.13 9.87
N LEU A 302 38.53 8.49 9.67
CA LEU A 302 39.23 9.43 10.55
C LEU A 302 38.64 10.83 10.39
N LEU A 303 38.33 11.23 9.16
CA LEU A 303 37.65 12.50 8.90
C LEU A 303 36.30 12.60 9.63
N LEU A 304 35.51 11.52 9.65
CA LEU A 304 34.23 11.50 10.36
C LEU A 304 34.40 11.56 11.88
N ALA A 305 35.40 10.84 12.41
CA ALA A 305 35.74 10.84 13.83
C ALA A 305 36.28 12.21 14.29
N ASP A 306 37.10 12.87 13.48
CA ASP A 306 37.60 14.22 13.73
C ASP A 306 36.43 15.20 13.78
N ARG A 307 35.52 15.15 12.80
CA ARG A 307 34.31 16.00 12.80
C ARG A 307 33.39 15.76 13.99
N LEU A 308 33.26 14.52 14.46
CA LEU A 308 32.50 14.19 15.67
C LEU A 308 33.09 14.91 16.88
N THR A 309 34.42 14.89 17.00
CA THR A 309 35.18 15.50 18.09
C THR A 309 35.18 17.03 18.00
N GLU A 310 35.46 17.60 16.82
CA GLU A 310 35.48 19.04 16.55
C GLU A 310 34.15 19.70 16.87
N ARG A 311 33.04 19.00 16.61
CA ARG A 311 31.69 19.49 16.87
C ARG A 311 31.21 19.22 18.30
N GLY A 312 31.98 18.50 19.11
CA GLY A 312 31.64 18.20 20.51
C GLY A 312 30.36 17.38 20.66
N ILE A 313 30.10 16.44 19.75
CA ILE A 313 28.87 15.65 19.76
C ILE A 313 28.99 14.51 20.79
N GLU A 314 28.10 14.50 21.78
CA GLU A 314 28.02 13.41 22.76
C GLU A 314 27.11 12.29 22.26
N THR A 315 27.63 11.07 22.20
CA THR A 315 26.97 9.86 21.66
C THR A 315 27.12 8.68 22.61
N ARG A 316 26.12 7.79 22.66
CA ARG A 316 26.18 6.51 23.38
C ARG A 316 26.77 5.38 22.53
N TRP A 317 26.56 5.42 21.22
CA TRP A 317 26.92 4.34 20.29
C TRP A 317 27.88 4.82 19.19
N VAL A 318 27.53 5.87 18.45
CA VAL A 318 28.31 6.32 17.28
C VAL A 318 29.52 7.16 17.71
N ASN A 319 30.55 6.47 18.20
CA ASN A 319 31.84 7.05 18.59
C ASN A 319 32.94 6.83 17.52
N ALA A 320 34.11 7.44 17.72
CA ALA A 320 35.24 7.32 16.79
C ALA A 320 35.67 5.87 16.50
N ALA A 321 35.65 4.98 17.50
CA ALA A 321 36.00 3.57 17.32
C ALA A 321 34.92 2.81 16.54
N TYR A 322 33.65 3.19 16.70
CA TYR A 322 32.56 2.62 15.92
C TYR A 322 32.61 3.05 14.45
N LEU A 323 32.94 4.32 14.19
CA LEU A 323 33.18 4.80 12.83
C LEU A 323 34.36 4.05 12.19
N ASP A 324 35.49 3.91 12.88
CA ASP A 324 36.62 3.09 12.42
C ASP A 324 36.21 1.65 12.09
N TYR A 325 35.44 1.02 12.97
CA TYR A 325 34.94 -0.35 12.80
C TYR A 325 34.08 -0.54 11.52
N ILE A 326 33.15 0.37 11.24
CA ILE A 326 32.24 0.23 10.09
C ILE A 326 32.99 0.24 8.76
N PHE A 327 34.03 1.08 8.63
CA PHE A 327 34.75 1.25 7.36
C PHE A 327 35.91 0.28 7.17
N THR A 328 36.53 -0.21 8.25
CA THR A 328 37.75 -1.05 8.17
C THR A 328 37.46 -2.56 8.09
N THR A 329 36.23 -2.96 8.39
CA THR A 329 35.84 -4.38 8.32
C THR A 329 35.66 -4.86 6.88
N ASP A 330 35.90 -6.15 6.66
CA ASP A 330 35.60 -6.84 5.40
C ASP A 330 34.14 -6.68 4.98
N ARG A 331 33.24 -6.50 5.95
CA ARG A 331 31.81 -6.22 5.77
C ARG A 331 31.53 -5.02 4.89
N PHE A 332 32.34 -3.96 4.96
CA PHE A 332 32.16 -2.79 4.12
C PHE A 332 32.29 -3.16 2.63
N ALA A 333 33.39 -3.83 2.29
CA ALA A 333 33.64 -4.30 0.92
C ALA A 333 32.67 -5.41 0.50
N LEU A 334 32.35 -6.36 1.37
CA LEU A 334 31.41 -7.46 1.10
C LEU A 334 29.98 -6.96 0.89
N THR A 335 29.56 -5.93 1.62
CA THR A 335 28.24 -5.32 1.42
C THR A 335 28.16 -4.65 0.06
N ILE A 336 29.15 -3.82 -0.29
CA ILE A 336 29.17 -3.11 -1.56
C ILE A 336 29.22 -4.09 -2.74
N SER A 337 30.17 -5.03 -2.75
CA SER A 337 30.25 -6.08 -3.77
C SER A 337 28.99 -6.94 -3.82
N GLY A 338 28.38 -7.25 -2.67
CA GLY A 338 27.11 -7.96 -2.60
C GLY A 338 25.94 -7.21 -3.26
N LEU A 339 25.98 -5.87 -3.30
CA LEU A 339 24.97 -5.03 -3.94
C LEU A 339 25.29 -4.75 -5.43
N GLU A 340 26.57 -4.67 -5.79
CA GLU A 340 27.02 -4.45 -7.16
C GLU A 340 26.98 -5.74 -7.99
N ASP A 341 27.43 -6.87 -7.45
CA ASP A 341 27.48 -8.18 -8.11
C ASP A 341 26.15 -8.94 -8.02
N ILE A 342 25.05 -8.22 -8.18
CA ILE A 342 23.72 -8.81 -8.32
C ILE A 342 23.46 -9.00 -9.82
N GLY A 343 22.79 -10.11 -10.18
CA GLY A 343 22.33 -10.35 -11.54
C GLY A 343 21.38 -9.25 -12.05
N PRO A 344 20.73 -9.44 -13.21
CA PRO A 344 19.90 -8.40 -13.80
C PRO A 344 18.81 -7.93 -12.82
N ILE A 345 18.93 -6.67 -12.36
CA ILE A 345 18.02 -6.07 -11.40
C ILE A 345 17.13 -5.03 -12.07
N ARG A 346 15.87 -4.97 -11.65
CA ARG A 346 14.93 -3.95 -12.12
C ARG A 346 15.04 -2.74 -11.21
N LEU A 347 15.07 -1.55 -11.81
CA LEU A 347 14.98 -0.31 -11.06
C LEU A 347 13.58 -0.17 -10.45
N ASN A 348 13.52 0.31 -9.23
CA ASN A 348 12.27 0.57 -8.53
C ASN A 348 11.69 1.90 -9.01
N ARG A 349 10.43 1.87 -9.46
CA ARG A 349 9.72 3.05 -10.00
C ARG A 349 8.33 3.16 -9.39
N ASP A 350 7.74 4.34 -9.43
CA ASP A 350 6.39 4.57 -8.88
C ASP A 350 5.34 3.58 -9.42
N LEU A 351 5.35 3.33 -10.73
CA LEU A 351 4.42 2.39 -11.38
C LEU A 351 5.01 0.98 -11.56
N GLN A 352 6.24 0.74 -11.09
CA GLN A 352 6.91 -0.57 -11.11
C GLN A 352 7.57 -0.82 -9.74
N PRO A 353 6.77 -1.11 -8.70
CA PRO A 353 7.23 -1.18 -7.31
C PRO A 353 7.89 -2.54 -7.02
N ILE A 354 9.01 -2.85 -7.67
CA ILE A 354 9.67 -4.16 -7.52
C ILE A 354 10.23 -4.39 -6.11
N CYS A 355 10.63 -3.35 -5.40
CA CYS A 355 11.14 -3.50 -4.03
C CYS A 355 10.07 -3.99 -3.05
N TYR A 356 8.79 -3.65 -3.30
CA TYR A 356 7.66 -4.22 -2.57
C TYR A 356 7.57 -5.75 -2.73
N TYR A 357 7.85 -6.27 -3.92
CA TYR A 357 7.93 -7.71 -4.15
C TYR A 357 9.11 -8.35 -3.40
N TYR A 358 10.29 -7.73 -3.46
CA TYR A 358 11.48 -8.25 -2.79
C TYR A 358 11.34 -8.25 -1.27
N ASP A 359 10.67 -7.26 -0.70
CA ASP A 359 10.39 -7.22 0.74
C ASP A 359 9.40 -8.33 1.15
N MET A 360 8.32 -8.53 0.39
CA MET A 360 7.40 -9.65 0.60
C MET A 360 8.13 -11.00 0.50
N ALA A 361 9.01 -11.18 -0.48
CA ALA A 361 9.81 -12.38 -0.64
C ALA A 361 10.78 -12.60 0.55
N LEU A 362 11.42 -11.52 1.03
CA LEU A 362 12.27 -11.55 2.22
C LEU A 362 11.47 -11.97 3.45
N TRP A 363 10.29 -11.39 3.68
CA TRP A 363 9.42 -11.73 4.79
C TRP A 363 8.98 -13.21 4.75
N LEU A 364 8.51 -13.68 3.59
CA LEU A 364 8.12 -15.08 3.40
C LEU A 364 9.30 -16.04 3.56
N SER A 365 10.52 -15.64 3.20
CA SER A 365 11.71 -16.49 3.35
C SER A 365 12.06 -16.82 4.81
N ARG A 366 11.57 -16.02 5.77
CA ARG A 366 11.73 -16.25 7.22
C ARG A 366 10.91 -17.45 7.70
N PHE A 367 9.75 -17.70 7.06
CA PHE A 367 8.83 -18.79 7.41
C PHE A 367 8.93 -19.98 6.45
N TYR A 368 9.25 -19.74 5.18
CA TYR A 368 9.21 -20.72 4.10
C TYR A 368 10.49 -20.71 3.27
N SER A 369 11.62 -21.04 3.91
CA SER A 369 12.95 -21.07 3.26
C SER A 369 13.05 -22.00 2.05
N ASN A 370 12.22 -23.05 1.97
CA ASN A 370 12.19 -23.96 0.83
C ASN A 370 11.62 -23.33 -0.46
N LEU A 371 10.89 -22.22 -0.34
CA LEU A 371 10.26 -21.51 -1.48
C LEU A 371 11.13 -20.40 -2.05
N ARG A 372 12.35 -20.20 -1.56
CA ARG A 372 13.26 -19.12 -2.00
C ARG A 372 13.49 -19.10 -3.51
N GLY A 373 13.75 -20.26 -4.11
CA GLY A 373 13.96 -20.36 -5.57
C GLY A 373 12.70 -20.00 -6.38
N LEU A 374 11.51 -20.25 -5.83
CA LEU A 374 10.24 -19.89 -6.47
C LEU A 374 10.05 -18.36 -6.52
N TYR A 375 10.36 -17.66 -5.44
CA TYR A 375 10.26 -16.19 -5.42
C TYR A 375 11.25 -15.54 -6.38
N TYR A 376 12.48 -16.05 -6.43
CA TYR A 376 13.46 -15.55 -7.39
C TYR A 376 13.02 -15.77 -8.84
N THR A 377 12.60 -16.99 -9.20
CA THR A 377 12.13 -17.29 -10.55
C THR A 377 10.88 -16.51 -10.93
N ALA A 378 9.98 -16.25 -9.98
CA ALA A 378 8.81 -15.39 -10.19
C ALA A 378 9.22 -13.93 -10.46
N SER A 379 10.27 -13.39 -9.81
CA SER A 379 10.75 -12.02 -10.10
C SER A 379 11.20 -11.81 -11.56
N LEU A 380 11.56 -12.89 -12.25
CA LEU A 380 11.97 -12.89 -13.65
C LEU A 380 10.79 -12.93 -14.63
N LEU A 381 9.56 -13.00 -14.14
CA LEU A 381 8.36 -13.04 -14.99
C LEU A 381 8.33 -11.87 -15.96
N ASN A 382 8.02 -12.20 -17.21
CA ASN A 382 7.79 -11.26 -18.29
C ASN A 382 6.34 -11.44 -18.78
N VAL A 383 5.67 -10.32 -19.07
CA VAL A 383 4.27 -10.32 -19.55
C VAL A 383 4.05 -11.26 -20.73
N TRP A 384 5.01 -11.40 -21.64
CA TRP A 384 4.89 -12.26 -22.82
C TRP A 384 4.83 -13.75 -22.49
N TRP A 385 5.28 -14.16 -21.30
CA TRP A 385 5.15 -15.55 -20.85
C TRP A 385 3.70 -15.94 -20.56
N LEU A 386 2.80 -14.96 -20.38
CA LEU A 386 1.36 -15.21 -20.24
C LEU A 386 0.70 -15.51 -21.59
N ALA A 387 1.28 -15.09 -22.72
CA ALA A 387 0.65 -15.23 -24.03
C ALA A 387 0.44 -16.71 -24.43
N ALA A 388 1.45 -17.56 -24.23
CA ALA A 388 1.37 -18.98 -24.59
C ALA A 388 0.33 -19.78 -23.75
N PRO A 389 0.34 -19.71 -22.40
CA PRO A 389 -0.71 -20.31 -21.58
C PRO A 389 -2.12 -19.84 -21.93
N LEU A 390 -2.29 -18.55 -22.21
CA LEU A 390 -3.59 -17.98 -22.59
C LEU A 390 -4.07 -18.46 -23.96
N LEU A 391 -3.15 -18.63 -24.92
CA LEU A 391 -3.46 -19.20 -26.22
C LEU A 391 -3.83 -20.69 -26.11
N ILE A 392 -3.13 -21.45 -25.27
CA ILE A 392 -3.48 -22.86 -24.97
C ILE A 392 -4.87 -22.94 -24.33
N LEU A 393 -5.16 -22.07 -23.36
CA LEU A 393 -6.50 -21.97 -22.75
C LEU A 393 -7.57 -21.71 -23.81
N ALA A 394 -7.33 -20.77 -24.73
CA ALA A 394 -8.26 -20.46 -25.81
C ALA A 394 -8.53 -21.69 -26.70
N ILE A 395 -7.48 -22.44 -27.07
CA ILE A 395 -7.59 -23.66 -27.89
C ILE A 395 -8.39 -24.76 -27.16
N ILE A 396 -8.13 -24.96 -25.87
CA ILE A 396 -8.83 -25.98 -25.06
C ILE A 396 -10.31 -25.62 -24.91
N VAL A 397 -10.61 -24.38 -24.51
CA VAL A 397 -11.98 -23.90 -24.29
C VAL A 397 -12.78 -23.93 -25.59
N ARG A 398 -12.15 -23.67 -26.74
CA ARG A 398 -12.78 -23.80 -28.05
C ARG A 398 -13.34 -25.20 -28.31
N ARG A 399 -12.72 -26.25 -27.75
CA ARG A 399 -13.20 -27.63 -27.89
C ARG A 399 -14.54 -27.85 -27.16
N PHE A 400 -14.90 -26.98 -26.22
CA PHE A 400 -16.10 -27.06 -25.40
C PHE A 400 -16.95 -25.79 -25.55
N ARG A 401 -17.75 -25.70 -26.63
CA ARG A 401 -18.55 -24.49 -26.96
C ARG A 401 -19.43 -23.96 -25.81
N GLY A 402 -19.94 -24.82 -24.94
CA GLY A 402 -20.73 -24.42 -23.77
C GLY A 402 -19.94 -23.71 -22.67
N ALA A 403 -18.60 -23.80 -22.68
CA ALA A 403 -17.72 -23.17 -21.69
C ALA A 403 -17.25 -21.77 -22.11
N VAL A 404 -17.46 -21.36 -23.37
CA VAL A 404 -16.95 -20.10 -23.91
C VAL A 404 -17.44 -18.89 -23.12
N ILE A 405 -18.77 -18.71 -22.97
CA ILE A 405 -19.34 -17.55 -22.27
C ILE A 405 -18.94 -17.54 -20.78
N PRO A 406 -19.05 -18.65 -20.01
CA PRO A 406 -18.57 -18.69 -18.63
C PRO A 406 -17.07 -18.37 -18.50
N THR A 407 -16.22 -18.86 -19.40
CA THR A 407 -14.78 -18.53 -19.37
C THR A 407 -14.53 -17.06 -19.62
N VAL A 408 -15.17 -16.46 -20.63
CA VAL A 408 -15.02 -15.01 -20.91
C VAL A 408 -15.45 -14.17 -19.71
N ILE A 409 -16.54 -14.54 -19.03
CA ILE A 409 -16.96 -13.87 -17.80
C ILE A 409 -15.94 -14.06 -16.67
N GLY A 410 -15.36 -15.26 -16.51
CA GLY A 410 -14.28 -15.45 -15.54
C GLY A 410 -13.03 -14.61 -15.84
N LEU A 411 -12.64 -14.48 -17.12
CA LEU A 411 -11.54 -13.59 -17.52
C LEU A 411 -11.87 -12.11 -17.28
N THR A 412 -13.14 -11.75 -17.40
CA THR A 412 -13.64 -10.39 -17.17
C THR A 412 -13.62 -10.05 -15.68
N GLY A 413 -14.18 -10.92 -14.83
CA GLY A 413 -14.09 -10.76 -13.38
C GLY A 413 -12.65 -10.68 -12.89
N PHE A 414 -11.74 -11.49 -13.46
CA PHE A 414 -10.31 -11.39 -13.20
C PHE A 414 -9.77 -10.01 -13.60
N THR A 415 -10.13 -9.55 -14.80
CA THR A 415 -9.63 -8.30 -15.36
C THR A 415 -10.08 -7.10 -14.53
N GLU A 416 -11.36 -7.04 -14.19
CA GLU A 416 -11.96 -5.93 -13.44
C GLU A 416 -11.43 -5.83 -12.02
N MET A 417 -11.31 -6.97 -11.34
CA MET A 417 -10.75 -6.97 -10.00
C MET A 417 -9.28 -6.54 -10.02
N THR A 418 -8.51 -6.97 -11.04
CA THR A 418 -7.13 -6.52 -11.22
C THR A 418 -7.07 -5.02 -11.54
N ILE A 419 -7.97 -4.49 -12.38
CA ILE A 419 -8.07 -3.04 -12.64
C ILE A 419 -8.38 -2.28 -11.35
N SER A 420 -9.30 -2.78 -10.53
CA SER A 420 -9.60 -2.18 -9.22
C SER A 420 -8.35 -2.10 -8.34
N MET A 421 -7.55 -3.18 -8.30
CA MET A 421 -6.26 -3.19 -7.60
C MET A 421 -5.21 -2.25 -8.22
N VAL A 422 -5.18 -2.12 -9.54
CA VAL A 422 -4.31 -1.16 -10.24
C VAL A 422 -4.67 0.27 -9.88
N VAL A 423 -5.96 0.61 -9.88
CA VAL A 423 -6.45 1.94 -9.49
C VAL A 423 -6.12 2.21 -8.02
N LEU A 424 -6.34 1.23 -7.15
CA LEU A 424 -6.02 1.33 -5.73
C LEU A 424 -4.51 1.56 -5.52
N LEU A 425 -3.65 0.69 -6.04
CA LEU A 425 -2.18 0.82 -5.88
C LEU A 425 -1.62 2.05 -6.57
N GLY A 426 -2.18 2.44 -7.72
CA GLY A 426 -1.84 3.70 -8.39
C GLY A 426 -2.16 4.91 -7.52
N PHE A 427 -3.27 4.88 -6.77
CA PHE A 427 -3.58 5.91 -5.79
C PHE A 427 -2.53 5.95 -4.67
N GLN A 428 -2.19 4.80 -4.08
CA GLN A 428 -1.21 4.74 -2.98
C GLN A 428 0.17 5.27 -3.42
N ALA A 429 0.62 4.87 -4.61
CA ALA A 429 1.92 5.27 -5.15
C ALA A 429 2.00 6.79 -5.41
N LEU A 430 0.89 7.41 -5.84
CA LEU A 430 0.86 8.82 -6.22
C LEU A 430 0.50 9.77 -5.08
N ARG A 431 -0.26 9.31 -4.07
CA ARG A 431 -0.77 10.16 -2.98
C ARG A 431 -0.23 9.83 -1.61
N GLY A 432 0.25 8.61 -1.38
CA GLY A 432 0.85 8.26 -0.09
C GLY A 432 -0.13 8.05 1.05
N TYR A 433 -1.42 7.85 0.79
CA TYR A 433 -2.40 7.39 1.78
C TYR A 433 -3.43 6.49 1.09
N VAL A 434 -4.20 5.73 1.88
CA VAL A 434 -5.01 4.63 1.33
C VAL A 434 -6.38 4.51 2.02
N TYR A 435 -6.40 4.48 3.35
CA TYR A 435 -7.52 3.97 4.15
C TYR A 435 -8.89 4.57 3.80
N HIS A 436 -8.94 5.88 3.61
CA HIS A 436 -10.20 6.56 3.30
C HIS A 436 -10.67 6.34 1.85
N GLU A 437 -9.74 6.36 0.91
CA GLU A 437 -10.06 6.27 -0.53
C GLU A 437 -10.38 4.85 -0.99
N VAL A 438 -9.91 3.81 -0.29
CA VAL A 438 -10.27 2.41 -0.61
C VAL A 438 -11.78 2.26 -0.69
N ALA A 439 -12.50 2.81 0.28
CA ALA A 439 -13.95 2.66 0.33
C ALA A 439 -14.64 3.47 -0.75
N LEU A 440 -14.13 4.65 -1.11
CA LEU A 440 -14.70 5.44 -2.20
C LEU A 440 -14.48 4.75 -3.55
N ILE A 441 -13.26 4.27 -3.81
CA ILE A 441 -12.89 3.48 -5.00
C ILE A 441 -13.77 2.22 -5.08
N THR A 442 -13.88 1.46 -3.99
CA THR A 442 -14.70 0.25 -3.92
C THR A 442 -16.19 0.55 -4.09
N ALA A 443 -16.69 1.62 -3.46
CA ALA A 443 -18.08 2.03 -3.60
C ALA A 443 -18.39 2.46 -5.04
N ALA A 444 -17.50 3.21 -5.68
CA ALA A 444 -17.64 3.65 -7.05
C ALA A 444 -17.63 2.46 -8.02
N PHE A 445 -16.76 1.48 -7.81
CA PHE A 445 -16.78 0.20 -8.53
C PHE A 445 -18.14 -0.51 -8.40
N MET A 446 -18.66 -0.67 -7.17
CA MET A 446 -19.98 -1.29 -6.94
C MET A 446 -21.13 -0.53 -7.61
N VAL A 447 -21.09 0.81 -7.59
CA VAL A 447 -22.07 1.65 -8.30
C VAL A 447 -21.96 1.44 -9.81
N GLY A 448 -20.73 1.36 -10.33
CA GLY A 448 -20.44 1.00 -11.71
C GLY A 448 -21.13 -0.32 -12.08
N THR A 449 -20.84 -1.40 -11.36
CA THR A 449 -21.42 -2.74 -11.64
C THR A 449 -22.95 -2.73 -11.61
N ALA A 450 -23.54 -2.10 -10.58
CA ALA A 450 -24.99 -2.03 -10.44
C ALA A 450 -25.64 -1.22 -11.58
N SER A 451 -25.06 -0.05 -11.92
CA SER A 451 -25.59 0.83 -12.97
C SER A 451 -25.40 0.23 -14.37
N GLY A 452 -24.25 -0.38 -14.65
CA GLY A 452 -23.96 -1.09 -15.89
C GLY A 452 -24.93 -2.24 -16.16
N GLY A 453 -25.18 -3.07 -15.13
CA GLY A 453 -26.14 -4.17 -15.23
C GLY A 453 -27.58 -3.69 -15.42
N ALA A 454 -27.99 -2.65 -14.70
CA ALA A 454 -29.32 -2.07 -14.83
C ALA A 454 -29.55 -1.46 -16.24
N ILE A 455 -28.56 -0.74 -16.77
CA ILE A 455 -28.62 -0.14 -18.09
C ILE A 455 -28.64 -1.21 -19.18
N MET A 456 -27.75 -2.21 -19.11
CA MET A 456 -27.75 -3.29 -20.09
C MET A 456 -29.05 -4.09 -20.08
N ASN A 457 -29.61 -4.39 -18.91
CA ASN A 457 -30.87 -5.12 -18.83
C ASN A 457 -32.02 -4.35 -19.51
N ARG A 458 -32.03 -3.01 -19.40
CA ARG A 458 -32.98 -2.14 -20.13
C ARG A 458 -32.71 -2.12 -21.63
N LEU A 459 -31.45 -2.07 -22.05
CA LEU A 459 -31.07 -2.07 -23.48
C LEU A 459 -31.36 -3.41 -24.16
N ALA A 460 -31.03 -4.52 -23.50
CA ALA A 460 -31.32 -5.87 -23.97
C ALA A 460 -32.83 -6.13 -24.10
N SER A 461 -33.64 -5.61 -23.16
CA SER A 461 -35.10 -5.76 -23.21
C SER A 461 -35.81 -4.83 -24.21
N ARG A 462 -35.26 -3.64 -24.52
CA ARG A 462 -35.92 -2.65 -25.40
C ARG A 462 -35.37 -2.58 -26.82
N SER A 463 -34.05 -2.62 -27.01
CA SER A 463 -33.40 -2.19 -28.25
C SER A 463 -32.71 -3.30 -29.04
N LEU A 464 -32.21 -4.34 -28.39
CA LEU A 464 -31.47 -5.43 -29.06
C LEU A 464 -32.40 -6.52 -29.64
N GLY A 465 -33.71 -6.43 -29.39
CA GLY A 465 -34.70 -7.44 -29.79
C GLY A 465 -34.42 -8.82 -29.17
N GLN A 466 -35.05 -9.91 -29.63
CA GLN A 466 -34.70 -11.28 -29.20
C GLN A 466 -33.51 -11.87 -29.98
N LYS A 467 -32.85 -11.11 -30.86
CA LYS A 467 -31.83 -11.66 -31.75
C LYS A 467 -30.49 -11.83 -31.03
N ARG A 468 -30.07 -13.09 -30.87
CA ARG A 468 -28.77 -13.50 -30.30
C ARG A 468 -27.56 -12.81 -30.95
N ILE A 469 -27.64 -12.50 -32.24
CA ILE A 469 -26.55 -11.86 -33.00
C ILE A 469 -26.24 -10.46 -32.46
N GLY A 470 -27.27 -9.67 -32.11
CA GLY A 470 -27.08 -8.34 -31.53
C GLY A 470 -26.41 -8.39 -30.16
N HIS A 471 -26.85 -9.31 -29.30
CA HIS A 471 -26.27 -9.52 -27.97
C HIS A 471 -24.80 -9.94 -28.05
N ARG A 472 -24.44 -10.83 -28.97
CA ARG A 472 -23.04 -11.26 -29.17
C ARG A 472 -22.16 -10.11 -29.67
N ALA A 473 -22.64 -9.31 -30.62
CA ALA A 473 -21.89 -8.16 -31.13
C ALA A 473 -21.63 -7.08 -30.06
N VAL A 474 -22.64 -6.80 -29.23
CA VAL A 474 -22.47 -5.87 -28.08
C VAL A 474 -21.51 -6.46 -27.05
N PHE A 475 -21.62 -7.76 -26.76
CA PHE A 475 -20.71 -8.44 -25.82
C PHE A 475 -19.25 -8.38 -26.29
N MET A 476 -19.00 -8.59 -27.58
CA MET A 476 -17.67 -8.43 -28.18
C MET A 476 -17.18 -6.97 -28.14
N SER A 477 -18.07 -6.01 -28.33
CA SER A 477 -17.73 -4.57 -28.25
C SER A 477 -17.33 -4.17 -26.83
N LEU A 478 -17.98 -4.74 -25.82
CA LEU A 478 -17.61 -4.53 -24.41
C LEU A 478 -16.25 -5.13 -24.09
N GLN A 479 -15.94 -6.34 -24.56
CA GLN A 479 -14.59 -6.92 -24.45
C GLN A 479 -13.53 -6.03 -25.13
N GLY A 480 -13.84 -5.49 -26.31
CA GLY A 480 -12.99 -4.50 -26.98
C GLY A 480 -12.82 -3.21 -26.15
N ALA A 481 -13.87 -2.74 -25.49
CA ALA A 481 -13.79 -1.58 -24.60
C ALA A 481 -12.92 -1.86 -23.36
N ILE A 482 -13.03 -3.04 -22.75
CA ILE A 482 -12.18 -3.48 -21.62
C ILE A 482 -10.72 -3.56 -22.06
N PHE A 483 -10.44 -4.08 -23.25
CA PHE A 483 -9.09 -4.10 -23.84
C PHE A 483 -8.48 -2.70 -23.94
N VAL A 484 -9.22 -1.76 -24.55
CA VAL A 484 -8.75 -0.37 -24.71
C VAL A 484 -8.60 0.31 -23.36
N TYR A 485 -9.55 0.08 -22.46
CA TYR A 485 -9.56 0.65 -21.13
C TYR A 485 -8.34 0.20 -20.31
N ALA A 486 -8.02 -1.10 -20.31
CA ALA A 486 -6.83 -1.63 -19.66
C ALA A 486 -5.55 -0.93 -20.16
N LEU A 487 -5.37 -0.79 -21.48
CA LEU A 487 -4.20 -0.10 -22.06
C LEU A 487 -4.15 1.40 -21.77
N SER A 488 -5.29 2.04 -21.48
CA SER A 488 -5.35 3.47 -21.18
C SER A 488 -4.92 3.80 -19.74
N LEU A 489 -5.06 2.88 -18.80
CA LEU A 489 -4.81 3.12 -17.37
C LEU A 489 -3.39 3.64 -17.05
N PRO A 490 -2.29 3.09 -17.61
CA PRO A 490 -0.95 3.59 -17.33
C PRO A 490 -0.72 5.04 -17.77
N ILE A 491 -1.52 5.51 -18.75
CA ILE A 491 -1.48 6.89 -19.24
C ILE A 491 -2.36 7.78 -18.38
N LEU A 492 -3.54 7.30 -17.98
CA LEU A 492 -4.50 8.08 -17.18
C LEU A 492 -4.00 8.32 -15.75
N LEU A 493 -3.39 7.32 -15.09
CA LEU A 493 -2.97 7.44 -13.68
C LEU A 493 -2.01 8.62 -13.42
N PRO A 494 -0.92 8.84 -14.18
CA PRO A 494 -0.04 9.99 -13.99
C PRO A 494 -0.70 11.35 -14.24
N THR A 495 -1.75 11.43 -15.08
CA THR A 495 -2.44 12.70 -15.35
C THR A 495 -3.12 13.28 -14.12
N SER A 496 -3.38 12.44 -13.10
CA SER A 496 -3.84 12.92 -11.79
C SER A 496 -2.92 13.97 -11.18
N LYS A 497 -1.62 14.03 -11.52
CA LYS A 497 -0.72 15.06 -10.98
C LYS A 497 -1.05 16.49 -11.46
N VAL A 498 -1.80 16.64 -12.56
CA VAL A 498 -2.05 17.94 -13.22
C VAL A 498 -3.53 18.36 -13.15
N LEU A 499 -4.43 17.45 -12.75
CA LEU A 499 -5.86 17.73 -12.69
C LEU A 499 -6.23 18.61 -11.47
N PRO A 500 -7.25 19.49 -11.60
CA PRO A 500 -7.69 20.36 -10.50
C PRO A 500 -8.35 19.58 -9.33
N PHE A 501 -8.97 18.43 -9.62
CA PHE A 501 -9.56 17.54 -8.61
C PHE A 501 -8.97 16.13 -8.77
N PRO A 502 -7.71 15.96 -8.35
CA PRO A 502 -6.94 14.82 -8.80
C PRO A 502 -7.35 13.52 -8.09
N ASP A 503 -7.99 13.61 -6.92
CA ASP A 503 -8.48 12.44 -6.17
C ASP A 503 -9.75 11.83 -6.80
N LEU A 504 -10.56 12.64 -7.49
CA LEU A 504 -11.81 12.18 -8.12
C LEU A 504 -11.57 11.26 -9.32
N LEU A 505 -10.37 11.31 -9.91
CA LEU A 505 -10.01 10.45 -11.03
C LEU A 505 -10.09 8.96 -10.66
N PHE A 506 -9.62 8.57 -9.47
CA PHE A 506 -9.51 7.16 -9.10
C PHE A 506 -10.88 6.48 -8.88
N PRO A 507 -11.83 7.07 -8.13
CA PRO A 507 -13.19 6.57 -8.08
C PRO A 507 -13.86 6.53 -9.45
N LEU A 508 -13.59 7.50 -10.34
CA LEU A 508 -14.15 7.50 -11.70
C LEU A 508 -13.62 6.32 -12.53
N LEU A 509 -12.31 6.04 -12.47
CA LEU A 509 -11.70 4.87 -13.10
C LEU A 509 -12.29 3.55 -12.56
N ALA A 510 -12.49 3.46 -11.24
CA ALA A 510 -13.11 2.30 -10.63
C ALA A 510 -14.58 2.13 -11.07
N LEU A 511 -15.33 3.24 -11.15
CA LEU A 511 -16.70 3.24 -11.66
C LEU A 511 -16.77 2.78 -13.11
N THR A 512 -15.87 3.25 -13.98
CA THR A 512 -15.85 2.82 -15.38
C THR A 512 -15.52 1.34 -15.53
N ALA A 513 -14.59 0.82 -14.71
CA ALA A 513 -14.28 -0.61 -14.69
C ALA A 513 -15.52 -1.44 -14.31
N GLY A 514 -16.14 -1.10 -13.18
CA GLY A 514 -17.36 -1.79 -12.72
C GLY A 514 -18.51 -1.65 -13.70
N PHE A 515 -18.67 -0.49 -14.35
CA PHE A 515 -19.72 -0.25 -15.34
C PHE A 515 -19.62 -1.19 -16.54
N LEU A 516 -18.42 -1.36 -17.11
CA LEU A 516 -18.19 -2.26 -18.23
C LEU A 516 -18.54 -3.71 -17.87
N GLY A 517 -18.11 -4.19 -16.70
CA GLY A 517 -18.43 -5.53 -16.21
C GLY A 517 -19.88 -5.76 -15.86
N GLY A 518 -20.50 -4.77 -15.23
CA GLY A 518 -21.92 -4.77 -14.96
C GLY A 518 -22.73 -4.98 -16.23
N MET A 519 -22.32 -4.37 -17.34
CA MET A 519 -22.98 -4.55 -18.64
C MET A 519 -22.81 -5.95 -19.23
N GLU A 520 -21.73 -6.66 -18.92
CA GLU A 520 -21.47 -7.99 -19.45
C GLU A 520 -22.37 -9.08 -18.85
N PHE A 521 -22.68 -8.98 -17.57
CA PHE A 521 -23.41 -10.01 -16.83
C PHE A 521 -24.80 -10.33 -17.43
N PRO A 522 -25.68 -9.34 -17.72
CA PRO A 522 -26.98 -9.63 -18.35
C PRO A 522 -26.86 -10.24 -19.75
N LEU A 523 -25.86 -9.84 -20.53
CA LEU A 523 -25.62 -10.38 -21.87
C LEU A 523 -25.18 -11.85 -21.78
N ALA A 524 -24.28 -12.18 -20.87
CA ALA A 524 -23.82 -13.55 -20.69
C ALA A 524 -24.94 -14.51 -20.28
N VAL A 525 -25.86 -14.07 -19.41
CA VAL A 525 -27.04 -14.86 -19.03
C VAL A 525 -27.94 -15.15 -20.23
N GLN A 526 -28.12 -14.18 -21.14
CA GLN A 526 -28.96 -14.34 -22.33
C GLN A 526 -28.27 -15.16 -23.44
N LEU A 527 -26.94 -15.13 -23.52
CA LEU A 527 -26.17 -15.87 -24.52
C LEU A 527 -26.01 -17.35 -24.14
N THR A 528 -26.05 -17.68 -22.84
CA THR A 528 -25.87 -19.06 -22.34
C THR A 528 -27.16 -19.87 -22.40
N GLU A 529 -27.09 -21.13 -22.85
CA GLU A 529 -28.26 -22.03 -22.93
C GLU A 529 -28.46 -22.83 -21.64
N GLY A 530 -29.72 -23.03 -21.25
CA GLY A 530 -30.08 -23.84 -20.08
C GLY A 530 -31.15 -23.24 -19.18
N ARG A 531 -31.32 -23.83 -17.99
CA ARG A 531 -32.25 -23.31 -16.97
C ARG A 531 -31.67 -22.03 -16.36
N VAL A 532 -32.50 -21.00 -16.23
CA VAL A 532 -32.12 -19.67 -15.71
C VAL A 532 -31.39 -19.77 -14.36
N SER A 533 -31.86 -20.61 -13.43
CA SER A 533 -31.22 -20.79 -12.13
C SER A 533 -29.80 -21.35 -12.22
N ARG A 534 -29.57 -22.32 -13.11
CA ARG A 534 -28.24 -22.93 -13.32
C ARG A 534 -27.31 -21.97 -14.06
N ILE A 535 -27.82 -21.23 -15.04
CA ILE A 535 -27.03 -20.24 -15.79
C ILE A 535 -26.58 -19.11 -14.86
N ALA A 536 -27.51 -18.51 -14.12
CA ALA A 536 -27.21 -17.42 -13.21
C ALA A 536 -26.16 -17.85 -12.16
N GLY A 537 -26.32 -19.06 -11.59
CA GLY A 537 -25.35 -19.62 -10.66
C GLY A 537 -23.98 -19.90 -11.29
N LEU A 538 -23.94 -20.44 -12.52
CA LEU A 538 -22.69 -20.71 -13.23
C LEU A 538 -21.93 -19.43 -13.57
N ILE A 539 -22.61 -18.45 -14.19
CA ILE A 539 -22.01 -17.18 -14.62
C ILE A 539 -21.51 -16.40 -13.40
N TYR A 540 -22.32 -16.30 -12.35
CA TYR A 540 -21.92 -15.65 -11.10
C TYR A 540 -20.75 -16.39 -10.42
N GLY A 541 -20.77 -17.72 -10.41
CA GLY A 541 -19.68 -18.50 -9.86
C GLY A 541 -18.36 -18.32 -10.62
N THR A 542 -18.41 -18.27 -11.96
CA THR A 542 -17.21 -18.04 -12.78
C THR A 542 -16.69 -16.62 -12.64
N ASP A 543 -17.57 -15.63 -12.54
CA ASP A 543 -17.21 -14.23 -12.28
C ASP A 543 -16.48 -14.09 -10.95
N LEU A 544 -17.07 -14.60 -9.86
CA LEU A 544 -16.47 -14.57 -8.53
C LEU A 544 -15.14 -15.32 -8.46
N ALA A 545 -15.04 -16.48 -9.13
CA ALA A 545 -13.79 -17.23 -9.20
C ALA A 545 -12.71 -16.41 -9.92
N GLY A 546 -13.05 -15.83 -11.07
CA GLY A 546 -12.19 -14.92 -11.82
C GLY A 546 -11.72 -13.74 -10.98
N ALA A 547 -12.66 -13.04 -10.35
CA ALA A 547 -12.38 -11.90 -9.46
C ALA A 547 -11.49 -12.29 -8.27
N CYS A 548 -11.74 -13.45 -7.65
CA CYS A 548 -10.90 -13.96 -6.55
C CYS A 548 -9.45 -14.15 -6.99
N PHE A 549 -9.22 -14.85 -8.11
CA PHE A 549 -7.87 -15.01 -8.67
C PHE A 549 -7.27 -13.68 -9.11
N GLY A 550 -8.09 -12.77 -9.66
CA GLY A 550 -7.68 -11.42 -10.03
C GLY A 550 -7.16 -10.64 -8.82
N ALA A 551 -7.92 -10.57 -7.73
CA ALA A 551 -7.51 -9.91 -6.49
C ALA A 551 -6.22 -10.50 -5.92
N LEU A 552 -6.13 -11.84 -5.87
CA LEU A 552 -5.00 -12.53 -5.26
C LEU A 552 -3.73 -12.37 -6.11
N LEU A 553 -3.78 -12.69 -7.41
CA LEU A 553 -2.60 -12.69 -8.27
C LEU A 553 -2.14 -11.27 -8.63
N SER A 554 -3.06 -10.31 -8.73
CA SER A 554 -2.71 -8.92 -9.04
C SER A 554 -1.88 -8.27 -7.94
N SER A 555 -2.32 -8.39 -6.68
CA SER A 555 -1.67 -7.77 -5.53
C SER A 555 -0.38 -8.46 -5.12
N THR A 556 -0.29 -9.79 -5.29
CA THR A 556 0.88 -10.57 -4.85
C THR A 556 1.97 -10.73 -5.91
N LEU A 557 1.60 -10.86 -7.19
CA LEU A 557 2.53 -11.22 -8.26
C LEU A 557 2.54 -10.21 -9.40
N LEU A 558 1.41 -9.95 -10.05
CA LEU A 558 1.41 -9.19 -11.30
C LEU A 558 1.88 -7.75 -11.10
N ILE A 559 1.26 -7.00 -10.18
CA ILE A 559 1.56 -5.58 -10.00
C ILE A 559 2.96 -5.39 -9.38
N PRO A 560 3.37 -6.11 -8.32
CA PRO A 560 4.72 -5.94 -7.76
C PRO A 560 5.83 -6.33 -8.73
N ILE A 561 5.65 -7.38 -9.55
CA ILE A 561 6.72 -7.90 -10.42
C ILE A 561 6.74 -7.18 -11.78
N LEU A 562 5.60 -7.11 -12.46
CA LEU A 562 5.49 -6.55 -13.81
C LEU A 562 5.33 -5.02 -13.77
N GLY A 563 4.85 -4.49 -12.65
CA GLY A 563 4.39 -3.12 -12.55
C GLY A 563 3.01 -2.92 -13.16
N ILE A 564 2.43 -1.76 -12.90
CA ILE A 564 1.12 -1.34 -13.42
C ILE A 564 1.08 -1.38 -14.96
N PRO A 565 2.06 -0.82 -15.71
CA PRO A 565 1.97 -0.78 -17.17
C PRO A 565 1.93 -2.16 -17.82
N GLN A 566 2.80 -3.08 -17.41
CA GLN A 566 2.84 -4.42 -17.96
C GLN A 566 1.68 -5.29 -17.45
N THR A 567 1.19 -5.07 -16.23
CA THR A 567 -0.05 -5.70 -15.75
C THR A 567 -1.22 -5.28 -16.64
N CYS A 568 -1.32 -4.00 -17.01
CA CYS A 568 -2.34 -3.52 -17.93
C CYS A 568 -2.24 -4.17 -19.33
N VAL A 569 -1.03 -4.42 -19.83
CA VAL A 569 -0.81 -5.20 -21.06
C VAL A 569 -1.27 -6.66 -20.87
N ALA A 570 -0.98 -7.29 -19.73
CA ALA A 570 -1.46 -8.64 -19.43
C ALA A 570 -3.00 -8.72 -19.44
N LEU A 571 -3.67 -7.73 -18.85
CA LEU A 571 -5.13 -7.60 -18.87
C LEU A 571 -5.68 -7.42 -20.28
N ALA A 572 -5.02 -6.59 -21.09
CA ALA A 572 -5.39 -6.44 -22.49
C ALA A 572 -5.25 -7.77 -23.25
N LEU A 573 -4.20 -8.57 -22.99
CA LEU A 573 -4.08 -9.90 -23.58
C LEU A 573 -5.22 -10.84 -23.15
N LEU A 574 -5.65 -10.79 -21.89
CA LEU A 574 -6.81 -11.56 -21.40
C LEU A 574 -8.10 -11.17 -22.12
N ALA A 575 -8.38 -9.87 -22.25
CA ALA A 575 -9.54 -9.35 -22.97
C ALA A 575 -9.48 -9.72 -24.47
N ALA A 576 -8.29 -9.68 -25.08
CA ALA A 576 -8.09 -10.11 -26.47
C ALA A 576 -8.40 -11.60 -26.65
N VAL A 577 -8.00 -12.46 -25.70
CA VAL A 577 -8.37 -13.88 -25.71
C VAL A 577 -9.87 -14.08 -25.55
N GLY A 578 -10.52 -13.30 -24.68
CA GLY A 578 -11.97 -13.28 -24.58
C GLY A 578 -12.64 -12.95 -25.92
N LEU A 579 -12.13 -11.94 -26.62
CA LEU A 579 -12.63 -11.53 -27.94
C LEU A 579 -12.41 -12.62 -29.02
N VAL A 580 -11.25 -13.29 -29.03
CA VAL A 580 -10.99 -14.42 -29.93
C VAL A 580 -11.96 -15.58 -29.67
N LEU A 581 -12.21 -15.91 -28.39
CA LEU A 581 -13.18 -16.93 -28.00
C LEU A 581 -14.61 -16.58 -28.45
N LEU A 582 -14.96 -15.29 -28.45
CA LEU A 582 -16.25 -14.80 -28.93
C LEU A 582 -16.35 -14.65 -30.46
N LEU A 583 -15.25 -14.59 -31.19
CA LEU A 583 -15.24 -14.58 -32.66
C LEU A 583 -15.42 -15.98 -33.27
N MET A 584 -14.88 -16.99 -32.60
CA MET A 584 -14.90 -18.40 -33.04
C MET A 584 -16.22 -19.13 -32.72
#